data_AF-A0A2T2X778-F1
#
_entry.id   AF-A0A2T2X778-F1
#
_cell.length_a   1.000
_cell.length_b   1.000
_cell.length_c   1.000
_cell.angle_alpha   90.00
_cell.angle_beta   90.00
_cell.angle_gamma   90.00
#
_symmetry.space_group_name_H-M   'P 1'
#
loop_
_entity.id
_entity.type
_entity.pdbx_description
1 polymer ?
#
loop_
_entity_poly.entity_id
_entity_poly.type
_entity_poly.pdbx_seq_one_letter_code
_entity_poly.pdbx_strand_id
1 'polypeptide(L)'
;MFKPKFPPRFAQFIAAGFVGTMAFEVLMTAAPMFGAPVINVALWDGSFLTLNLKFATITGLVIEIAFGTILAYLYHNWITTHLQGPYWQKGLFFGVVLWGGVMIFGLPVFDHISPLVNNGLMLAPGLFARNFGQPTALIFLAALWGFTLPLSYLDDRWGKNPA
;
A
#
# COMPACT_ATOMS: atom_id res chain seq x y z
N MET A 1 23.10 -9.56 -26.14
CA MET A 1 22.21 -10.27 -25.19
C MET A 1 22.32 -9.57 -23.83
N PHE A 2 21.43 -8.61 -23.55
CA PHE A 2 21.41 -7.94 -22.25
C PHE A 2 20.80 -8.90 -21.22
N LYS A 3 21.62 -9.48 -20.34
CA LYS A 3 21.09 -10.12 -19.13
C LYS A 3 20.78 -8.99 -18.15
N PRO A 4 19.51 -8.70 -17.83
CA PRO A 4 19.20 -7.74 -16.79
C PRO A 4 19.86 -8.23 -15.49
N LYS A 5 20.83 -7.47 -14.99
CA LYS A 5 21.41 -7.70 -13.65
C LYS A 5 20.43 -7.09 -12.65
N PHE A 6 19.54 -7.92 -12.13
CA PHE A 6 18.72 -7.53 -10.98
C PHE A 6 19.64 -7.21 -9.79
N PRO A 7 19.27 -6.24 -8.94
CA PRO A 7 20.05 -5.96 -7.74
C PRO A 7 20.13 -7.23 -6.88
N PRO A 8 21.25 -7.46 -6.16
CA PRO A 8 21.49 -8.69 -5.41
C PRO A 8 20.43 -8.99 -4.33
N ARG A 9 19.59 -8.01 -3.98
CA ARG A 9 18.47 -8.12 -3.04
C ARG A 9 17.08 -8.00 -3.67
N PHE A 10 16.97 -8.09 -5.00
CA PHE A 10 15.69 -7.90 -5.69
C PHE A 10 14.59 -8.86 -5.22
N ALA A 11 14.92 -10.14 -5.05
CA ALA A 11 13.98 -11.14 -4.53
C ALA A 11 13.51 -10.81 -3.10
N GLN A 12 14.36 -10.18 -2.28
CA GLN A 12 14.01 -9.75 -0.93
C GLN A 12 13.01 -8.58 -0.98
N PHE A 13 13.17 -7.64 -1.91
CA PHE A 13 12.21 -6.55 -2.10
C PHE A 13 10.84 -7.06 -2.56
N ILE A 14 10.81 -8.05 -3.47
CA ILE A 14 9.56 -8.69 -3.88
C ILE A 14 8.89 -9.37 -2.69
N ALA A 15 9.66 -10.14 -1.90
CA ALA A 15 9.11 -10.83 -0.73
C ALA A 15 8.58 -9.84 0.32
N ALA A 16 9.32 -8.77 0.63
CA ALA A 16 8.87 -7.74 1.56
C ALA A 16 7.65 -6.96 1.03
N GLY A 17 7.65 -6.60 -0.25
CA GLY A 17 6.51 -5.97 -0.91
C GLY A 17 5.27 -6.86 -0.82
N PHE A 18 5.38 -8.14 -1.18
CA PHE A 18 4.29 -9.11 -1.08
C PHE A 18 3.76 -9.26 0.35
N VAL A 19 4.65 -9.49 1.33
CA VAL A 19 4.25 -9.66 2.74
C VAL A 19 3.57 -8.40 3.28
N GLY A 20 4.12 -7.22 2.96
CA GLY A 20 3.52 -5.95 3.33
C GLY A 20 2.14 -5.77 2.72
N THR A 21 1.99 -6.00 1.41
CA THR A 21 0.71 -5.87 0.71
C THR A 21 -0.33 -6.84 1.26
N MET A 22 0.05 -8.09 1.55
CA MET A 22 -0.86 -9.05 2.17
C MET A 22 -1.32 -8.62 3.57
N ALA A 23 -0.41 -8.06 4.38
CA ALA A 23 -0.77 -7.55 5.71
C ALA A 23 -1.70 -6.33 5.63
N PHE A 24 -1.47 -5.45 4.65
CA PHE A 24 -2.38 -4.35 4.33
C PHE A 24 -3.77 -4.86 3.93
N GLU A 25 -3.85 -5.77 2.97
CA GLU A 25 -5.11 -6.31 2.46
C GLU A 25 -5.92 -7.05 3.53
N VAL A 26 -5.25 -7.80 4.41
CA VAL A 26 -5.91 -8.46 5.55
C VAL A 26 -6.54 -7.43 6.48
N LEU A 27 -5.85 -6.33 6.78
CA LEU A 27 -6.37 -5.27 7.65
C LEU A 27 -7.51 -4.50 6.97
N MET A 28 -7.40 -4.21 5.68
CA MET A 28 -8.44 -3.56 4.88
C MET A 28 -9.70 -4.44 4.77
N THR A 29 -9.53 -5.75 4.60
CA THR A 29 -10.63 -6.72 4.59
C THR A 29 -11.29 -6.85 5.97
N ALA A 30 -10.53 -6.69 7.04
CA ALA A 30 -11.04 -6.71 8.42
C ALA A 30 -11.71 -5.38 8.84
N ALA A 31 -11.50 -4.28 8.11
CA ALA A 31 -12.02 -2.95 8.45
C ALA A 31 -13.54 -2.94 8.76
N PRO A 32 -14.41 -3.64 8.03
CA PRO A 32 -15.85 -3.68 8.32
C PRO A 32 -16.20 -4.31 9.67
N MET A 33 -15.33 -5.19 10.20
CA MET A 33 -15.51 -5.78 11.53
C MET A 33 -15.41 -4.74 12.65
N PHE A 34 -14.81 -3.57 12.35
CA PHE A 34 -14.65 -2.44 13.28
C PHE A 34 -15.58 -1.28 12.95
N GLY A 35 -16.61 -1.51 12.12
CA GLY A 35 -17.61 -0.50 11.75
C GLY A 35 -17.18 0.47 10.65
N ALA A 36 -16.05 0.23 9.98
CA ALA A 36 -15.68 0.98 8.79
C ALA A 36 -16.44 0.47 7.54
N PRO A 37 -16.63 1.33 6.52
CA PRO A 37 -17.09 0.90 5.20
C PRO A 37 -16.11 -0.10 4.55
N VAL A 38 -16.64 -0.93 3.66
CA VAL A 38 -15.84 -1.82 2.81
C VAL A 38 -15.03 -0.98 1.83
N ILE A 39 -13.71 -1.13 1.89
CA ILE A 39 -12.76 -0.55 0.94
C ILE A 39 -12.07 -1.71 0.24
N ASN A 40 -12.19 -1.77 -1.08
CA ASN A 40 -11.53 -2.79 -1.88
C ASN A 40 -10.49 -2.11 -2.78
N VAL A 41 -9.29 -1.94 -2.22
CA VAL A 41 -8.18 -1.23 -2.89
C VAL A 41 -7.76 -1.97 -4.16
N ALA A 42 -7.80 -3.30 -4.16
CA ALA A 42 -7.50 -4.06 -5.37
C ALA A 42 -8.53 -3.79 -6.49
N LEU A 43 -9.81 -3.69 -6.15
CA LEU A 43 -10.81 -3.30 -7.13
C LEU A 43 -10.60 -1.85 -7.60
N TRP A 44 -10.15 -0.97 -6.71
CA TRP A 44 -9.82 0.42 -7.02
C TRP A 44 -8.71 0.47 -8.08
N ASP A 45 -7.57 -0.13 -7.81
CA ASP A 45 -6.39 -0.08 -8.68
C ASP A 45 -6.64 -0.73 -10.05
N GLY A 46 -7.31 -1.89 -10.08
CA GLY A 46 -7.59 -2.57 -11.34
C GLY A 46 -8.66 -1.89 -12.19
N SER A 47 -9.55 -1.11 -11.59
CA SER A 47 -10.64 -0.44 -12.31
C SER A 47 -10.17 0.65 -13.27
N PHE A 48 -8.95 1.14 -13.11
CA PHE A 48 -8.31 2.04 -14.08
C PHE A 48 -8.07 1.38 -15.43
N LEU A 49 -7.98 0.05 -15.46
CA LEU A 49 -7.67 -0.71 -16.67
C LEU A 49 -8.90 -1.41 -17.23
N THR A 50 -9.89 -1.74 -16.40
CA THR A 50 -11.04 -2.53 -16.82
C THR A 50 -12.27 -2.32 -15.92
N LEU A 51 -13.46 -2.35 -16.51
CA LEU A 51 -14.73 -2.36 -15.76
C LEU A 51 -15.22 -3.77 -15.43
N ASN A 52 -14.56 -4.82 -15.92
CA ASN A 52 -14.89 -6.19 -15.54
C ASN A 52 -14.41 -6.43 -14.11
N LEU A 53 -15.33 -6.47 -13.15
CA LEU A 53 -15.01 -6.52 -11.72
C LEU A 53 -14.06 -7.66 -11.34
N LYS A 54 -14.25 -8.87 -11.90
CA LYS A 54 -13.36 -10.01 -11.62
C LYS A 54 -11.94 -9.76 -12.13
N PHE A 55 -11.83 -9.23 -13.35
CA PHE A 55 -10.54 -8.93 -13.94
C PHE A 55 -9.87 -7.72 -13.27
N ALA A 56 -10.65 -6.72 -12.86
CA ALA A 56 -10.20 -5.56 -12.11
C ALA A 56 -9.58 -6.00 -10.78
N THR A 57 -10.26 -6.79 -9.96
CA THR A 57 -9.70 -7.24 -8.67
C THR A 57 -8.37 -7.99 -8.83
N ILE A 58 -8.27 -8.91 -9.80
CA ILE A 58 -7.02 -9.64 -10.05
C ILE A 58 -5.92 -8.68 -10.50
N THR A 59 -6.22 -7.78 -11.42
CA THR A 59 -5.24 -6.84 -11.97
C THR A 59 -4.78 -5.84 -10.91
N GLY A 60 -5.69 -5.37 -10.06
CA GLY A 60 -5.34 -4.47 -8.97
C GLY A 60 -4.49 -5.13 -7.89
N LEU A 61 -4.74 -6.39 -7.53
CA LEU A 61 -3.83 -7.13 -6.64
C LEU A 61 -2.41 -7.21 -7.24
N VAL A 62 -2.29 -7.44 -8.54
CA VAL A 62 -0.98 -7.43 -9.23
C VAL A 62 -0.33 -6.06 -9.16
N ILE A 63 -1.10 -4.99 -9.36
CA ILE A 63 -0.65 -3.60 -9.27
C ILE A 63 -0.21 -3.26 -7.83
N GLU A 64 -0.97 -3.63 -6.82
CA GLU A 64 -0.64 -3.40 -5.41
C GLU A 64 0.63 -4.13 -4.98
N ILE A 65 0.82 -5.38 -5.41
CA ILE A 65 2.06 -6.13 -5.13
C ILE A 65 3.24 -5.45 -5.84
N ALA A 66 3.05 -4.97 -7.08
CA ALA A 66 4.08 -4.24 -7.81
C ALA A 66 4.42 -2.92 -7.08
N PHE A 67 3.43 -2.14 -6.67
CA PHE A 67 3.64 -0.92 -5.88
C PHE A 67 4.28 -1.22 -4.53
N GLY A 68 3.83 -2.25 -3.82
CA GLY A 68 4.41 -2.71 -2.56
C GLY A 68 5.89 -3.07 -2.71
N THR A 69 6.25 -3.72 -3.83
CA THR A 69 7.64 -4.04 -4.17
C THR A 69 8.47 -2.77 -4.46
N ILE A 70 7.90 -1.81 -5.19
CA ILE A 70 8.55 -0.51 -5.46
C ILE A 70 8.76 0.25 -4.16
N LEU A 71 7.76 0.29 -3.28
CA LEU A 71 7.84 0.95 -1.98
C LEU A 71 8.86 0.27 -1.06
N ALA A 72 8.94 -1.06 -1.07
CA ALA A 72 9.99 -1.80 -0.34
C ALA A 72 11.39 -1.45 -0.85
N TYR A 73 11.57 -1.35 -2.17
CA TYR A 73 12.81 -0.88 -2.76
C TYR A 73 13.15 0.56 -2.35
N LEU A 74 12.18 1.49 -2.41
CA LEU A 74 12.39 2.89 -2.00
C LEU A 74 12.70 3.01 -0.51
N TYR A 75 12.02 2.23 0.32
CA TYR A 75 12.29 2.18 1.75
C TYR A 75 13.73 1.74 2.03
N HIS A 76 14.20 0.66 1.38
CA HIS A 76 15.56 0.14 1.58
C HIS A 76 16.65 1.10 1.12
N ASN A 77 16.45 1.79 0.00
CA ASN A 77 17.52 2.60 -0.58
C ASN A 77 17.50 4.04 -0.06
N TRP A 78 16.34 4.55 0.35
CA TRP A 78 16.17 5.95 0.70
C TRP A 78 15.80 6.17 2.16
N ILE A 79 14.86 5.40 2.71
CA ILE A 79 14.40 5.63 4.09
C ILE A 79 15.41 5.10 5.10
N THR A 80 15.89 3.88 4.94
CA THR A 80 16.78 3.24 5.94
C THR A 80 18.16 3.89 6.01
N THR A 81 18.59 4.51 4.91
CA THR A 81 19.84 5.29 4.80
C THR A 81 19.74 6.65 5.49
N HIS A 82 18.55 7.25 5.60
CA HIS A 82 18.37 8.59 6.16
C HIS A 82 17.69 8.61 7.53
N LEU A 83 16.85 7.61 7.86
CA LEU A 83 16.24 7.47 9.18
C LEU A 83 17.05 6.53 10.07
N GLN A 84 17.52 7.05 11.19
CA GLN A 84 18.12 6.27 12.27
C GLN A 84 17.05 5.87 13.30
N GLY A 85 17.26 4.75 13.99
CA GLY A 85 16.36 4.25 15.02
C GLY A 85 15.94 2.78 14.83
N PRO A 86 15.15 2.23 15.77
CA PRO A 86 14.62 0.88 15.69
C PRO A 86 13.59 0.73 14.56
N TYR A 87 13.47 -0.49 14.03
CA TYR A 87 12.59 -0.81 12.90
C TYR A 87 11.16 -0.28 13.07
N TRP A 88 10.55 -0.47 14.26
CA TRP A 88 9.18 -0.03 14.50
C TRP A 88 8.98 1.48 14.33
N GLN A 89 9.96 2.32 14.71
CA GLN A 89 9.89 3.77 14.50
C GLN A 89 9.93 4.11 13.01
N LYS A 90 10.83 3.47 12.26
CA LYS A 90 10.96 3.68 10.81
C LYS A 90 9.70 3.23 10.07
N GLY A 91 9.13 2.08 10.44
CA GLY A 91 7.89 1.56 9.88
C GLY A 91 6.71 2.51 10.15
N LEU A 92 6.53 2.96 11.39
CA LEU A 92 5.48 3.92 11.75
C LEU A 92 5.64 5.24 10.99
N PHE A 93 6.85 5.81 10.96
CA PHE A 93 7.13 7.05 10.22
C PHE A 93 6.79 6.89 8.74
N PHE A 94 7.29 5.83 8.10
CA PHE A 94 7.03 5.58 6.69
C PHE A 94 5.54 5.37 6.41
N GLY A 95 4.83 4.68 7.29
CA GLY A 95 3.38 4.48 7.15
C GLY A 95 2.59 5.78 7.30
N VAL A 96 2.99 6.68 8.21
CA VAL A 96 2.39 8.02 8.33
C VAL A 96 2.66 8.87 7.08
N VAL A 97 3.88 8.83 6.54
CA VAL A 97 4.23 9.55 5.31
C VAL A 97 3.42 9.03 4.12
N LEU A 98 3.31 7.71 3.95
CA LEU A 98 2.47 7.09 2.92
C LEU A 98 1.00 7.46 3.12
N TRP A 99 0.50 7.41 4.35
CA TRP A 99 -0.86 7.78 4.68
C TRP A 99 -1.14 9.23 4.31
N GLY A 100 -0.26 10.16 4.70
CA GLY A 100 -0.38 11.57 4.34
C GLY A 100 -0.34 11.78 2.82
N GLY A 101 0.57 11.09 2.12
CA GLY A 101 0.66 11.14 0.66
C GLY A 101 -0.62 10.65 -0.03
N VAL A 102 -1.18 9.53 0.43
CA VAL A 102 -2.44 8.99 -0.11
C VAL A 102 -3.61 9.91 0.24
N MET A 103 -3.72 10.41 1.46
CA MET A 103 -4.82 11.29 1.88
C MET A 103 -4.81 12.64 1.15
N ILE A 104 -3.63 13.23 0.93
CA ILE A 104 -3.48 14.56 0.33
C ILE A 104 -3.51 14.51 -1.19
N PHE A 105 -2.89 13.49 -1.80
CA PHE A 105 -2.73 13.41 -3.25
C PHE A 105 -3.47 12.22 -3.87
N GLY A 106 -3.34 11.04 -3.26
CA GLY A 106 -3.93 9.81 -3.79
C GLY A 106 -5.46 9.87 -3.92
N LEU A 107 -6.16 10.10 -2.81
CA LEU A 107 -7.63 10.12 -2.78
C LEU A 107 -8.22 11.22 -3.67
N PRO A 108 -7.72 12.47 -3.67
CA PRO A 108 -8.24 13.49 -4.57
C PRO A 108 -8.03 13.16 -6.05
N VAL A 109 -6.87 12.59 -6.41
CA VAL A 109 -6.65 12.14 -7.79
C VAL A 109 -7.65 11.04 -8.13
N PHE A 110 -7.79 10.05 -7.26
CA PHE A 110 -8.66 8.90 -7.46
C PHE A 110 -10.13 9.31 -7.66
N ASP A 111 -10.63 10.30 -6.92
CA ASP A 111 -11.96 10.90 -7.12
C ASP A 111 -12.20 11.35 -8.56
N HIS A 112 -11.19 11.95 -9.18
CA HIS A 112 -11.31 12.53 -10.51
C HIS A 112 -11.13 11.52 -11.64
N ILE A 113 -10.25 10.53 -11.45
CA ILE A 113 -9.87 9.60 -12.52
C ILE A 113 -10.53 8.24 -12.42
N SER A 114 -11.16 7.88 -11.28
CA SER A 114 -11.71 6.54 -11.09
C SER A 114 -12.98 6.32 -11.91
N PRO A 115 -12.99 5.33 -12.83
CA PRO A 115 -14.20 4.93 -13.52
C PRO A 115 -15.28 4.40 -12.55
N LEU A 116 -14.91 3.80 -11.42
CA LEU A 116 -15.89 3.30 -10.44
C LEU A 116 -16.66 4.43 -9.76
N VAL A 117 -15.96 5.50 -9.40
CA VAL A 117 -16.55 6.70 -8.82
C VAL A 117 -17.42 7.40 -9.86
N ASN A 118 -16.89 7.60 -11.07
CA ASN A 118 -17.60 8.26 -12.16
C ASN A 118 -18.86 7.51 -12.63
N ASN A 119 -18.87 6.17 -12.53
CA ASN A 119 -20.04 5.35 -12.88
C ASN A 119 -20.94 5.02 -11.68
N GLY A 120 -20.73 5.65 -10.51
CA GLY A 120 -21.59 5.48 -9.33
C GLY A 120 -21.52 4.08 -8.69
N LEU A 121 -20.55 3.26 -9.07
CA LEU A 121 -20.31 1.93 -8.50
C LEU A 121 -19.63 2.03 -7.12
N MET A 122 -19.19 3.24 -6.76
CA MET A 122 -18.49 3.51 -5.52
C MET A 122 -18.56 4.99 -5.15
N LEU A 123 -18.42 5.28 -3.86
CA LEU A 123 -18.32 6.64 -3.37
C LEU A 123 -16.93 7.21 -3.64
N ALA A 124 -16.87 8.48 -4.04
CA ALA A 124 -15.63 9.23 -4.20
C ALA A 124 -14.82 9.20 -2.88
N PRO A 125 -13.58 8.67 -2.86
CA PRO A 125 -12.62 8.84 -1.76
C PRO A 125 -12.61 10.19 -1.00
N GLY A 126 -12.81 11.34 -1.64
CA GLY A 126 -12.91 12.65 -0.97
C GLY A 126 -14.26 12.86 -0.27
N LEU A 127 -15.36 12.36 -0.84
CA LEU A 127 -16.64 12.24 -0.13
C LEU A 127 -16.56 11.18 0.98
N PHE A 128 -15.70 10.18 0.81
CA PHE A 128 -15.50 9.08 1.72
C PHE A 128 -14.84 9.54 3.02
N ALA A 129 -13.81 10.37 2.95
CA ALA A 129 -13.22 11.04 4.12
C ALA A 129 -14.21 11.98 4.84
N ARG A 130 -15.10 12.63 4.08
CA ARG A 130 -16.11 13.57 4.62
C ARG A 130 -17.31 12.88 5.27
N ASN A 131 -17.73 11.70 4.77
CA ASN A 131 -18.94 10.99 5.20
C ASN A 131 -18.69 9.78 6.12
N PHE A 132 -17.57 9.05 5.95
CA PHE A 132 -17.23 7.89 6.79
C PHE A 132 -16.19 8.21 7.88
N GLY A 133 -15.72 9.46 7.92
CA GLY A 133 -15.08 10.08 9.07
C GLY A 133 -13.70 9.57 9.46
N GLN A 134 -13.21 10.11 10.57
CA GLN A 134 -11.94 9.79 11.24
C GLN A 134 -11.68 8.28 11.47
N PRO A 135 -12.67 7.43 11.83
CA PRO A 135 -12.41 6.01 12.09
C PRO A 135 -11.83 5.27 10.89
N THR A 136 -12.37 5.55 9.71
CA THR A 136 -11.93 4.91 8.47
C THR A 136 -10.53 5.36 8.07
N ALA A 137 -10.23 6.65 8.26
CA ALA A 137 -8.90 7.19 8.03
C ALA A 137 -7.84 6.58 8.98
N LEU A 138 -8.22 6.32 10.24
CA LEU A 138 -7.37 5.66 11.22
C LEU A 138 -7.18 4.17 10.92
N ILE A 139 -8.21 3.47 10.43
CA ILE A 139 -8.06 2.07 9.98
C ILE A 139 -7.16 2.00 8.76
N PHE A 140 -7.29 2.95 7.82
CA PHE A 140 -6.39 3.04 6.67
C PHE A 140 -4.93 3.31 7.10
N LEU A 141 -4.73 4.16 8.11
CA LEU A 141 -3.41 4.36 8.72
C LEU A 141 -2.88 3.06 9.36
N ALA A 142 -3.72 2.35 10.11
CA ALA A 142 -3.34 1.07 10.71
C ALA A 142 -3.01 0.01 9.66
N ALA A 143 -3.75 -0.03 8.54
CA ALA A 143 -3.46 -0.91 7.41
C ALA A 143 -2.10 -0.56 6.78
N LEU A 144 -1.80 0.73 6.59
CA LEU A 144 -0.50 1.17 6.10
C LEU A 144 0.64 0.86 7.09
N TRP A 145 0.38 0.88 8.39
CA TRP A 145 1.34 0.33 9.37
C TRP A 145 1.51 -1.18 9.24
N GLY A 146 0.43 -1.91 8.96
CA GLY A 146 0.47 -3.32 8.61
C GLY A 146 1.34 -3.59 7.37
N PHE A 147 1.37 -2.67 6.40
CA PHE A 147 2.30 -2.73 5.28
C PHE A 147 3.76 -2.44 5.70
N THR A 148 3.98 -1.33 6.40
CA THR A 148 5.35 -0.80 6.62
C THR A 148 6.11 -1.47 7.75
N LEU A 149 5.42 -2.04 8.76
CA LEU A 149 6.08 -2.72 9.88
C LEU A 149 6.77 -4.03 9.47
N PRO A 150 6.11 -4.96 8.76
CA PRO A 150 6.78 -6.17 8.25
C PRO A 150 7.92 -5.82 7.30
N LEU A 151 7.71 -4.83 6.43
CA LEU A 151 8.72 -4.34 5.49
C LEU A 151 9.96 -3.83 6.26
N SER A 152 9.75 -2.96 7.25
CA SER A 152 10.82 -2.43 8.10
C SER A 152 11.54 -3.52 8.90
N TYR A 153 10.79 -4.48 9.43
CA TYR A 153 11.34 -5.60 10.18
C TYR A 153 12.23 -6.49 9.31
N LEU A 154 11.75 -6.86 8.12
CA LEU A 154 12.49 -7.69 7.18
C LEU A 154 13.75 -6.97 6.68
N ASP A 155 13.65 -5.67 6.42
CA ASP A 155 14.77 -4.82 6.04
C ASP A 155 15.89 -4.80 7.10
N ASP A 156 15.54 -4.57 8.37
CA ASP A 156 16.51 -4.57 9.47
C ASP A 156 17.18 -5.95 9.65
N ARG A 157 16.44 -7.05 9.43
CA ARG A 157 16.97 -8.41 9.51
C ARG A 157 17.90 -8.76 8.35
N TRP A 158 17.55 -8.38 7.12
CA TRP A 158 18.37 -8.64 5.95
C TRP A 158 19.54 -7.67 5.81
N GLY A 159 19.41 -6.44 6.29
CA GLY A 159 20.49 -5.46 6.37
C GLY A 159 21.64 -5.91 7.27
N LYS A 160 21.34 -6.67 8.33
CA LYS A 160 22.32 -7.23 9.28
C LYS A 160 23.05 -8.49 8.80
N ASN A 161 22.57 -9.14 7.73
CA ASN A 161 23.25 -10.26 7.09
C ASN A 161 23.76 -9.81 5.70
N PRO A 162 24.98 -9.23 5.61
CA PRO A 162 25.64 -9.14 4.32
C PRO A 162 25.96 -10.58 3.88
N ALA A 163 25.28 -11.02 2.83
CA ALA A 163 25.71 -12.19 2.06
C ALA A 163 27.06 -11.90 1.41
#